data_AF-A0A8S1ECQ1-F1
#
_entry.id   AF-A0A8S1ECQ1-F1
#
_cell.length_a   1.000
_cell.length_b   1.000
_cell.length_c   1.000
_cell.angle_alpha   90.00
_cell.angle_beta   90.00
_cell.angle_gamma   90.00
#
_symmetry.space_group_name_H-M   'P 1'
#
loop_
_entity.id
_entity.type
_entity.pdbx_description
1 polymer ?
#
loop_
_entity_poly.entity_id
_entity_poly.type
_entity_poly.pdbx_seq_one_letter_code
_entity_poly.pdbx_strand_id
1 'polypeptide(L)'
;MKRGTKICVGCNILCAVCVLLVVAAVVGTFILFVQHHSKEKVICTRHEAIVAERCVQLDSELGASIAEINATDTILLPPSNYSKIHGLCEQVEECARQIHCKEIRRAFFEMTVCSFVHFYVTEFAECANKLIAKKDDVQCLGELFNPKEKTIDEMCVSWRKVTPCVKAAIRENCNDRLGILQMRYENQARKGDAVFCEDQVASAPLH
;
A
#
# COMPACT_ATOMS: atom_id res chain seq x y z
N MET A 1 59.43 36.72 3.88
CA MET A 1 58.20 36.06 4.41
C MET A 1 57.40 35.41 3.27
N LYS A 2 57.68 34.15 2.87
CA LYS A 2 56.88 33.42 1.84
C LYS A 2 56.79 31.89 2.06
N ARG A 3 57.42 31.32 3.10
CA ARG A 3 57.48 29.86 3.34
C ARG A 3 56.37 29.32 4.25
N GLY A 4 55.89 30.09 5.22
CA GLY A 4 54.86 29.65 6.17
C GLY A 4 53.49 29.40 5.53
N THR A 5 53.09 30.21 4.54
CA THR A 5 51.77 30.10 3.89
C THR A 5 51.63 28.85 3.03
N LYS A 6 52.72 28.36 2.43
CA LYS A 6 52.70 27.15 1.57
C LYS A 6 52.52 25.86 2.38
N ILE A 7 53.00 25.85 3.63
CA ILE A 7 52.91 24.68 4.52
C ILE A 7 51.49 24.52 5.07
N CYS A 8 50.83 25.62 5.46
CA CYS A 8 49.43 25.59 5.89
C CYS A 8 48.48 25.21 4.75
N VAL A 9 48.71 25.69 3.53
CA VAL A 9 47.91 25.33 2.35
C VAL A 9 48.09 23.85 1.99
N GLY A 10 49.32 23.33 2.04
CA GLY A 10 49.59 21.92 1.78
C GLY A 10 48.92 20.97 2.79
N CYS A 11 48.92 21.33 4.08
CA CYS A 11 48.28 20.54 5.14
C CYS A 11 46.75 20.53 5.00
N ASN A 12 46.16 21.67 4.61
CA ASN A 12 44.71 21.79 4.41
C ASN A 12 44.23 21.01 3.17
N ILE A 13 45.03 21.02 2.09
CA ILE A 13 44.77 20.20 0.89
C ILE A 13 44.88 18.71 1.24
N LEU A 14 45.90 18.31 2.02
CA LEU A 14 46.07 16.91 2.42
C LEU A 14 44.90 16.41 3.29
N CYS A 15 44.44 17.21 4.25
CA CYS A 15 43.24 16.90 5.04
C CYS A 15 41.99 16.80 4.17
N ALA A 16 41.78 17.73 3.23
CA ALA A 16 40.63 17.70 2.33
C ALA A 16 40.63 16.44 1.44
N VAL A 17 41.80 16.03 0.93
CA VAL A 17 41.95 14.79 0.15
C VAL A 17 41.67 13.56 1.01
N CYS A 18 42.16 13.51 2.26
CA CYS A 18 41.85 12.42 3.18
C CYS A 18 40.35 12.30 3.48
N VAL A 19 39.67 13.42 3.73
CA VAL A 19 38.22 13.42 3.97
C VAL A 19 37.46 12.93 2.74
N LEU A 20 37.84 13.38 1.54
CA LEU A 20 37.22 12.93 0.29
C LEU A 20 37.42 11.43 0.05
N LEU A 21 38.60 10.88 0.35
CA LEU A 21 38.86 9.45 0.23
C LEU A 21 38.03 8.63 1.22
N VAL A 22 37.88 9.08 2.46
CA VAL A 22 37.04 8.40 3.46
C VAL A 22 35.57 8.44 3.04
N VAL A 23 35.06 9.60 2.59
CA VAL A 23 33.68 9.72 2.10
C VAL A 23 33.46 8.81 0.88
N ALA A 24 34.38 8.79 -0.09
CA ALA A 24 34.29 7.92 -1.25
C ALA A 24 34.30 6.43 -0.88
N ALA A 25 35.09 6.03 0.13
CA ALA A 25 35.10 4.65 0.63
C ALA A 25 33.78 4.27 1.32
N VAL A 26 33.21 5.17 2.13
CA VAL A 26 31.90 4.95 2.78
C VAL A 26 30.78 4.87 1.75
N VAL A 27 30.76 5.78 0.77
CA VAL A 27 29.76 5.76 -0.30
C VAL A 27 29.93 4.52 -1.18
N GLY A 28 31.17 4.15 -1.52
CA GLY A 28 31.46 2.95 -2.32
C GLY A 28 31.02 1.66 -1.63
N THR A 29 31.30 1.51 -0.33
CA THR A 29 30.83 0.36 0.46
C THR A 29 29.32 0.34 0.59
N PHE A 30 28.66 1.49 0.77
CA PHE A 30 27.21 1.58 0.78
C PHE A 30 26.59 1.18 -0.57
N ILE A 31 27.15 1.62 -1.70
CA ILE A 31 26.69 1.24 -3.04
C ILE A 31 26.85 -0.27 -3.26
N LEU A 32 28.01 -0.84 -2.90
CA LEU A 32 28.26 -2.28 -3.02
C LEU A 32 27.31 -3.09 -2.12
N PHE A 33 27.03 -2.61 -0.92
CA PHE A 33 26.05 -3.22 -0.02
C PHE A 33 24.64 -3.19 -0.62
N VAL A 34 24.20 -2.05 -1.15
CA VAL A 34 22.90 -1.91 -1.83
C VAL A 34 22.83 -2.84 -3.05
N GLN A 35 23.89 -2.93 -3.86
CA GLN A 35 23.94 -3.83 -5.01
C GLN A 35 23.90 -5.31 -4.60
N HIS A 36 24.57 -5.69 -3.52
CA HIS A 36 24.56 -7.07 -3.02
C HIS A 36 23.18 -7.47 -2.45
N HIS A 37 22.48 -6.53 -1.81
CA HIS A 37 21.13 -6.76 -1.29
C HIS A 37 20.02 -6.61 -2.34
N SER A 38 20.30 -5.88 -3.43
CA SER A 38 19.45 -5.80 -4.63
C SER A 38 19.48 -7.14 -5.39
N LYS A 39 18.74 -8.13 -4.89
CA LYS A 39 18.52 -9.43 -5.56
C LYS A 39 17.60 -9.34 -6.79
N GLU A 40 17.37 -8.17 -7.37
CA GLU A 40 16.55 -8.05 -8.58
C GLU A 40 17.33 -8.57 -9.79
N LYS A 41 16.84 -9.65 -10.39
CA LYS A 41 17.38 -10.19 -11.64
C LYS A 41 16.56 -9.64 -12.80
N VAL A 42 17.26 -9.11 -13.81
CA VAL A 42 16.67 -8.70 -15.10
C VAL A 42 16.42 -9.92 -16.00
N ILE A 43 17.08 -11.05 -15.71
CA ILE A 43 16.90 -12.31 -16.45
C ILE A 43 16.15 -13.29 -15.54
N CYS A 44 14.94 -13.63 -15.95
CA CYS A 44 14.03 -14.50 -15.22
C CYS A 44 14.32 -15.97 -15.55
N THR A 45 14.31 -16.83 -14.53
CA THR A 45 14.58 -18.26 -14.67
C THR A 45 13.30 -19.08 -14.81
N ARG A 46 13.39 -20.28 -15.39
CA ARG A 46 12.25 -21.22 -15.47
C ARG A 46 11.70 -21.59 -14.08
N HIS A 47 12.56 -21.64 -13.07
CA HIS A 47 12.12 -21.91 -11.69
C HIS A 47 11.23 -20.78 -11.16
N GLU A 48 11.60 -19.52 -11.40
CA GLU A 48 10.79 -18.36 -10.99
C GLU A 48 9.45 -18.30 -11.72
N ALA A 49 9.38 -18.76 -12.98
CA ALA A 49 8.11 -18.90 -13.70
C ALA A 49 7.17 -19.92 -13.03
N ILE A 50 7.70 -21.06 -12.55
CA ILE A 50 6.91 -22.07 -11.82
C ILE A 50 6.43 -21.52 -10.46
N VAL A 51 7.27 -20.76 -9.76
CA VAL A 51 6.86 -20.09 -8.52
C VAL A 51 5.75 -19.08 -8.81
N ALA A 52 5.89 -18.29 -9.87
CA ALA A 52 4.88 -17.32 -10.30
C ALA A 52 3.54 -17.98 -10.61
N GLU A 53 3.53 -19.12 -11.30
CA GLU A 53 2.31 -19.87 -11.58
C GLU A 53 1.57 -20.26 -10.29
N ARG A 54 2.29 -20.64 -9.23
CA ARG A 54 1.67 -20.90 -7.92
C ARG A 54 1.13 -19.62 -7.27
N CYS A 55 1.85 -18.50 -7.38
CA CYS A 55 1.36 -17.23 -6.86
C CYS A 55 0.09 -16.76 -7.60
N VAL A 56 -0.02 -17.04 -8.91
CA VAL A 56 -1.24 -16.76 -9.70
C VAL A 56 -2.45 -17.55 -9.18
N GLN A 57 -2.27 -18.78 -8.71
CA GLN A 57 -3.37 -19.56 -8.12
C GLN A 57 -3.89 -18.89 -6.84
N LEU A 58 -2.99 -18.44 -5.96
CA LEU A 58 -3.35 -17.69 -4.74
C LEU A 58 -4.03 -16.36 -5.08
N ASP A 59 -3.53 -15.66 -6.10
CA ASP A 59 -4.13 -14.41 -6.59
C ASP A 59 -5.55 -14.65 -7.18
N SER A 60 -5.76 -15.77 -7.87
CA SER A 60 -7.10 -16.18 -8.33
C SER A 60 -8.05 -16.46 -7.16
N GLU A 61 -7.58 -17.10 -6.08
CA GLU A 61 -8.38 -17.32 -4.86
C GLU A 61 -8.70 -16.00 -4.14
N LEU A 62 -7.75 -15.06 -4.15
CA LEU A 62 -7.93 -13.70 -3.65
C LEU A 62 -9.03 -12.98 -4.46
N GLY A 63 -8.96 -13.01 -5.79
CA GLY A 63 -9.96 -12.42 -6.68
C GLY A 63 -11.37 -12.99 -6.44
N ALA A 64 -11.49 -14.31 -6.27
CA ALA A 64 -12.77 -14.94 -5.94
C ALA A 64 -13.32 -14.47 -4.58
N SER A 65 -12.45 -14.34 -3.57
CA SER A 65 -12.85 -13.87 -2.24
C SER A 65 -13.27 -12.39 -2.23
N ILE A 66 -12.65 -11.57 -3.08
CA ILE A 66 -13.07 -10.17 -3.28
C ILE A 66 -14.45 -10.13 -3.95
N ALA A 67 -14.68 -10.96 -4.97
CA ALA A 67 -15.97 -11.06 -5.65
C ALA A 67 -17.11 -11.47 -4.68
N GLU A 68 -16.84 -12.37 -3.73
CA GLU A 68 -17.80 -12.74 -2.67
C GLU A 68 -18.24 -11.53 -1.82
N ILE A 69 -17.31 -10.63 -1.48
CA ILE A 69 -17.61 -9.42 -0.72
C ILE A 69 -18.36 -8.39 -1.57
N ASN A 70 -17.95 -8.22 -2.82
CA ASN A 70 -18.57 -7.29 -3.76
C ASN A 70 -20.01 -7.69 -4.15
N ALA A 71 -20.34 -8.98 -4.03
CA ALA A 71 -21.70 -9.47 -4.24
C ALA A 71 -22.67 -9.10 -3.10
N THR A 72 -22.20 -8.45 -2.03
CA THR A 72 -23.06 -8.04 -0.92
C THR A 72 -23.67 -6.66 -1.16
N ASP A 73 -24.92 -6.45 -0.72
CA ASP A 73 -25.63 -5.17 -0.83
C ASP A 73 -25.07 -4.06 0.07
N THR A 74 -23.89 -4.24 0.66
CA THR A 74 -23.29 -3.32 1.62
C THR A 74 -21.90 -2.91 1.15
N ILE A 75 -21.63 -1.61 1.07
CA ILE A 75 -20.36 -1.09 0.53
C ILE A 75 -19.17 -1.53 1.40
N LEU A 76 -19.28 -1.40 2.72
CA LEU A 76 -18.28 -1.94 3.65
C LEU A 76 -18.94 -2.85 4.67
N LEU A 77 -18.39 -4.05 4.78
CA LEU A 77 -18.75 -5.01 5.82
C LEU A 77 -17.91 -4.78 7.09
N PRO A 78 -18.28 -5.40 8.22
CA PRO A 78 -17.42 -5.39 9.41
C PRO A 78 -16.01 -5.90 9.09
N PRO A 79 -14.95 -5.36 9.72
CA PRO A 79 -13.57 -5.77 9.46
C PRO A 79 -13.33 -7.29 9.52
N SER A 80 -14.03 -8.01 10.40
CA SER A 80 -13.96 -9.47 10.51
C SER A 80 -14.24 -10.21 9.19
N ASN A 81 -15.10 -9.65 8.34
CA ASN A 81 -15.50 -10.26 7.08
C ASN A 81 -14.36 -10.23 6.03
N TYR A 82 -13.36 -9.37 6.21
CA TYR A 82 -12.21 -9.27 5.31
C TYR A 82 -11.02 -10.13 5.76
N SER A 83 -11.15 -10.90 6.85
CA SER A 83 -10.05 -11.74 7.39
C SER A 83 -9.50 -12.76 6.38
N LYS A 84 -10.38 -13.41 5.60
CA LYS A 84 -9.98 -14.32 4.52
C LYS A 84 -9.16 -13.61 3.43
N ILE A 85 -9.62 -12.44 2.99
CA ILE A 85 -8.93 -11.61 1.98
C ILE A 85 -7.58 -11.15 2.51
N HIS A 86 -7.51 -10.71 3.76
CA HIS A 86 -6.26 -10.30 4.41
C HIS A 86 -5.25 -11.46 4.46
N GLY A 87 -5.67 -12.66 4.87
CA GLY A 87 -4.80 -13.84 4.90
C GLY A 87 -4.34 -14.29 3.51
N LEU A 88 -5.17 -14.15 2.48
CA LEU A 88 -4.77 -14.43 1.09
C LEU A 88 -3.77 -13.40 0.57
N CYS A 89 -3.96 -12.11 0.88
CA CYS A 89 -2.99 -11.06 0.56
C CYS A 89 -1.61 -11.36 1.15
N GLU A 90 -1.52 -11.77 2.42
CA GLU A 90 -0.24 -12.13 3.05
C GLU A 90 0.42 -13.33 2.35
N GLN A 91 -0.36 -14.32 1.94
CA GLN A 91 0.14 -15.49 1.20
C GLN A 91 0.65 -15.12 -0.19
N VAL A 92 -0.08 -14.27 -0.93
CA VAL A 92 0.37 -13.80 -2.25
C VAL A 92 1.64 -12.97 -2.13
N GLU A 93 1.72 -12.05 -1.17
CA GLU A 93 2.93 -11.26 -0.93
C GLU A 93 4.14 -12.14 -0.57
N GLU A 94 3.96 -13.12 0.32
CA GLU A 94 5.02 -14.04 0.70
C GLU A 94 5.46 -14.94 -0.46
N CYS A 95 4.52 -15.38 -1.30
CA CYS A 95 4.83 -16.09 -2.54
C CYS A 95 5.65 -15.20 -3.50
N ALA A 96 5.22 -13.95 -3.70
CA ALA A 96 5.88 -12.99 -4.59
C ALA A 96 7.30 -12.61 -4.13
N ARG A 97 7.60 -12.63 -2.83
CA ARG A 97 8.96 -12.38 -2.30
C ARG A 97 9.99 -13.41 -2.78
N GLN A 98 9.56 -14.63 -3.08
CA GLN A 98 10.43 -15.71 -3.57
C GLN A 98 10.86 -15.54 -5.03
N ILE A 99 10.13 -14.71 -5.79
CA ILE A 99 10.44 -14.39 -7.19
C ILE A 99 11.47 -13.26 -7.20
N HIS A 100 12.66 -13.47 -7.77
CA HIS A 100 13.71 -12.45 -7.86
C HIS A 100 13.72 -11.70 -9.21
N CYS A 101 13.06 -12.26 -10.21
CA CYS A 101 12.73 -11.62 -11.48
C CYS A 101 11.86 -10.37 -11.24
N LYS A 102 12.37 -9.20 -11.64
CA LYS A 102 11.72 -7.91 -11.39
C LYS A 102 10.38 -7.77 -12.12
N GLU A 103 10.33 -8.21 -13.37
CA GLU A 103 9.17 -8.10 -14.25
C GLU A 103 7.99 -8.88 -13.69
N ILE A 104 8.22 -10.13 -13.29
CA ILE A 104 7.20 -10.99 -12.67
C ILE A 104 6.83 -10.45 -11.29
N ARG A 105 7.82 -10.08 -10.47
CA ARG A 105 7.58 -9.56 -9.12
C ARG A 105 6.66 -8.35 -9.14
N ARG A 106 6.87 -7.41 -10.06
CA ARG A 106 6.08 -6.18 -10.15
C ARG A 106 4.58 -6.44 -10.31
N ALA A 107 4.20 -7.47 -11.05
CA ALA A 107 2.80 -7.83 -11.26
C ALA A 107 2.03 -8.13 -9.95
N PHE A 108 2.72 -8.63 -8.92
CA PHE A 108 2.09 -8.99 -7.64
C PHE A 108 2.12 -7.87 -6.59
N PHE A 109 3.08 -6.94 -6.65
CA PHE A 109 3.23 -5.89 -5.63
C PHE A 109 2.39 -4.63 -5.89
N GLU A 110 1.74 -4.51 -7.04
CA GLU A 110 0.86 -3.39 -7.38
C GLU A 110 -0.60 -3.61 -6.93
N MET A 111 -0.90 -4.66 -6.15
CA MET A 111 -2.25 -4.97 -5.67
C MET A 111 -2.74 -3.96 -4.61
N THR A 112 -3.45 -2.93 -5.08
CA THR A 112 -4.04 -1.85 -4.27
C THR A 112 -5.03 -2.35 -3.21
N VAL A 113 -5.75 -3.45 -3.50
CA VAL A 113 -6.74 -4.07 -2.61
C VAL A 113 -6.11 -4.55 -1.31
N CYS A 114 -4.96 -5.23 -1.37
CA CYS A 114 -4.30 -5.78 -0.18
C CYS A 114 -3.86 -4.70 0.81
N SER A 115 -3.38 -3.56 0.30
CA SER A 115 -3.04 -2.39 1.13
C SER A 115 -4.26 -1.84 1.87
N PHE A 116 -5.41 -1.74 1.20
CA PHE A 116 -6.65 -1.27 1.82
C PHE A 116 -7.15 -2.25 2.88
N VAL A 117 -7.23 -3.53 2.53
CA VAL A 117 -7.73 -4.59 3.42
C VAL A 117 -6.87 -4.71 4.67
N HIS A 118 -5.54 -4.72 4.52
CA HIS A 118 -4.62 -4.76 5.66
C HIS A 118 -4.88 -3.61 6.63
N PHE A 119 -4.98 -2.38 6.13
CA PHE A 119 -5.32 -1.22 6.95
C PHE A 119 -6.69 -1.37 7.62
N TYR A 120 -7.70 -1.82 6.88
CA TYR A 120 -9.08 -1.92 7.34
C TYR A 120 -9.25 -2.93 8.48
N VAL A 121 -8.57 -4.08 8.40
CA VAL A 121 -8.65 -5.17 9.38
C VAL A 121 -7.70 -5.02 10.57
N THR A 122 -6.69 -4.15 10.47
CA THR A 122 -5.70 -3.92 11.54
C THR A 122 -5.87 -2.53 12.14
N GLU A 123 -5.19 -1.52 11.59
CA GLU A 123 -5.09 -0.17 12.13
C GLU A 123 -6.45 0.54 12.26
N PHE A 124 -7.38 0.26 11.34
CA PHE A 124 -8.68 0.92 11.30
C PHE A 124 -9.80 0.13 11.96
N ALA A 125 -9.57 -1.14 12.34
CA ALA A 125 -10.65 -2.04 12.75
C ALA A 125 -11.46 -1.53 13.94
N GLU A 126 -10.80 -0.99 14.97
CA GLU A 126 -11.51 -0.41 16.12
C GLU A 126 -12.37 0.79 15.72
N CYS A 127 -11.83 1.66 14.86
CA CYS A 127 -12.57 2.82 14.36
C CYS A 127 -13.75 2.40 13.47
N ALA A 128 -13.54 1.45 12.56
CA ALA A 128 -14.59 0.88 11.72
C ALA A 128 -15.76 0.37 12.57
N ASN A 129 -15.48 -0.39 13.64
CA ASN A 129 -16.53 -0.88 14.54
C ASN A 129 -17.28 0.25 15.25
N LYS A 130 -16.60 1.32 15.67
CA LYS A 130 -17.26 2.51 16.24
C LYS A 130 -18.15 3.22 15.22
N LEU A 131 -17.70 3.35 13.97
CA LEU A 131 -18.49 3.96 12.89
C LEU A 131 -19.69 3.09 12.51
N ILE A 132 -19.54 1.76 12.49
CA ILE A 132 -20.64 0.81 12.27
C ILE A 132 -21.70 0.98 13.37
N ALA A 133 -21.31 1.14 14.63
CA ALA A 133 -22.25 1.39 15.73
C ALA A 133 -23.01 2.73 15.59
N LYS A 134 -22.58 3.61 14.70
CA LYS A 134 -23.18 4.91 14.39
C LYS A 134 -23.88 4.97 13.04
N LYS A 135 -24.02 3.83 12.35
CA LYS A 135 -24.60 3.77 11.00
C LYS A 135 -26.05 4.28 10.91
N ASP A 136 -26.82 4.14 11.98
CA ASP A 136 -28.22 4.61 12.02
C ASP A 136 -28.35 6.07 12.49
N ASP A 137 -27.34 6.58 13.20
CA ASP A 137 -27.29 7.96 13.70
C ASP A 137 -26.75 8.95 12.64
N VAL A 138 -25.85 8.48 11.77
CA VAL A 138 -25.14 9.30 10.78
C VAL A 138 -25.45 8.79 9.38
N GLN A 139 -26.20 9.58 8.60
CA GLN A 139 -26.71 9.18 7.28
C GLN A 139 -25.64 8.59 6.35
N CYS A 140 -24.44 9.19 6.29
CA CYS A 140 -23.39 8.70 5.40
C CYS A 140 -22.76 7.38 5.86
N LEU A 141 -22.74 7.11 7.17
CA LEU A 141 -22.33 5.81 7.71
C LEU A 141 -23.39 4.76 7.39
N GLY A 142 -24.68 5.14 7.39
CA GLY A 142 -25.75 4.31 6.88
C GLY A 142 -25.63 4.02 5.39
N GLU A 143 -25.21 4.98 4.57
CA GLU A 143 -24.92 4.73 3.15
C GLU A 143 -23.77 3.74 2.92
N LEU A 144 -22.87 3.60 3.89
CA LEU A 144 -21.68 2.77 3.81
C LEU A 144 -21.88 1.36 4.41
N PHE A 145 -22.59 1.27 5.54
CA PHE A 145 -22.69 0.05 6.36
C PHE A 145 -24.09 -0.58 6.42
N ASN A 146 -25.13 0.09 5.91
CA ASN A 146 -26.46 -0.53 5.80
C ASN A 146 -26.64 -1.18 4.43
N PRO A 147 -27.28 -2.36 4.37
CA PRO A 147 -27.56 -3.02 3.11
C PRO A 147 -28.54 -2.19 2.28
N LYS A 148 -28.20 -2.00 1.01
CA LYS A 148 -29.02 -1.35 -0.01
C LYS A 148 -28.78 -2.07 -1.33
N GLU A 149 -29.84 -2.61 -1.91
CA GLU A 149 -29.79 -3.14 -3.28
C GLU A 149 -29.27 -2.04 -4.21
N LYS A 150 -28.06 -2.25 -4.73
CA LYS A 150 -27.33 -1.32 -5.60
C LYS A 150 -26.57 -2.14 -6.62
N THR A 151 -26.49 -1.62 -7.83
CA THR A 151 -25.52 -2.09 -8.82
C THR A 151 -24.10 -1.72 -8.40
N ILE A 152 -23.08 -2.38 -8.97
CA ILE A 152 -21.67 -2.08 -8.70
C ILE A 152 -21.36 -0.60 -9.00
N ASP A 153 -21.87 -0.05 -10.09
CA ASP A 153 -21.71 1.37 -10.44
C ASP A 153 -22.29 2.31 -9.36
N GLU A 154 -23.47 1.99 -8.83
CA GLU A 154 -24.10 2.76 -7.77
C GLU A 154 -23.33 2.65 -6.44
N MET A 155 -22.74 1.50 -6.15
CA MET A 155 -21.85 1.32 -5.01
C MET A 155 -20.59 2.17 -5.15
N CYS A 156 -19.95 2.17 -6.32
CA CYS A 156 -18.78 2.99 -6.62
C CYS A 156 -19.08 4.49 -6.48
N VAL A 157 -20.19 4.96 -7.07
CA VAL A 157 -20.61 6.37 -6.94
C VAL A 157 -20.88 6.73 -5.48
N SER A 158 -21.55 5.83 -4.74
CA SER A 158 -21.83 6.03 -3.32
C SER A 158 -20.54 6.10 -2.51
N TRP A 159 -19.60 5.18 -2.72
CA TRP A 159 -18.29 5.14 -2.06
C TRP A 159 -17.53 6.46 -2.19
N ARG A 160 -17.42 6.97 -3.41
CA ARG A 160 -16.77 8.27 -3.69
C ARG A 160 -17.51 9.43 -3.03
N LYS A 161 -18.84 9.41 -3.06
CA LYS A 161 -19.69 10.47 -2.48
C LYS A 161 -19.61 10.51 -0.95
N VAL A 162 -19.56 9.37 -0.26
CA VAL A 162 -19.59 9.32 1.21
C VAL A 162 -18.23 9.59 1.85
N THR A 163 -17.13 9.45 1.11
CA THR A 163 -15.76 9.60 1.61
C THR A 163 -15.53 10.91 2.41
N PRO A 164 -15.97 12.10 1.96
CA PRO A 164 -15.83 13.33 2.74
C PRO A 164 -16.60 13.35 4.06
N CYS A 165 -17.73 12.63 4.14
CA CYS A 165 -18.51 12.53 5.37
C CYS A 165 -17.89 11.55 6.37
N VAL A 166 -17.39 10.41 5.88
CA VAL A 166 -16.67 9.44 6.71
C VAL A 166 -15.44 10.07 7.36
N LYS A 167 -14.74 10.95 6.63
CA LYS A 167 -13.65 11.77 7.14
C LYS A 167 -14.03 12.56 8.40
N ALA A 168 -15.21 13.18 8.43
CA ALA A 168 -15.68 13.93 9.60
C ALA A 168 -16.04 12.98 10.74
N ALA A 169 -16.76 11.89 10.42
CA ALA A 169 -17.16 10.89 11.40
C ALA A 169 -15.96 10.22 12.10
N ILE A 170 -14.84 9.98 11.40
CA ILE A 170 -13.60 9.45 11.98
C ILE A 170 -13.07 10.40 13.06
N ARG A 171 -13.02 11.70 12.78
CA ARG A 171 -12.49 12.71 13.71
C ARG A 171 -13.30 12.75 15.00
N GLU A 172 -14.61 12.62 14.88
CA GLU A 172 -15.56 12.71 16.00
C GLU A 172 -15.61 11.41 16.82
N ASN A 173 -15.53 10.25 16.18
CA ASN A 173 -15.84 8.97 16.83
C ASN A 173 -14.61 8.09 17.10
N CYS A 174 -13.46 8.35 16.47
CA CYS A 174 -12.29 7.45 16.52
C CYS A 174 -11.10 8.00 17.30
N ASN A 175 -11.29 8.98 18.18
CA ASN A 175 -10.23 9.59 18.98
C ASN A 175 -9.03 10.12 18.16
N ASP A 176 -9.23 10.44 16.88
CA ASP A 176 -8.19 10.87 15.95
C ASP A 176 -7.86 12.36 16.11
N ARG A 177 -7.34 12.73 17.29
CA ARG A 177 -7.06 14.13 17.65
C ARG A 177 -6.03 14.79 16.74
N LEU A 178 -5.10 14.00 16.18
CA LEU A 178 -4.02 14.46 15.32
C LEU A 178 -4.36 14.34 13.82
N GLY A 179 -5.51 13.77 13.44
CA GLY A 179 -5.91 13.58 12.04
C GLY A 179 -5.10 12.50 11.30
N ILE A 180 -4.35 11.66 12.01
CA ILE A 180 -3.47 10.65 11.42
C ILE A 180 -4.30 9.52 10.83
N LEU A 181 -5.31 9.03 11.57
CA LEU A 181 -6.16 7.93 11.13
C LEU A 181 -7.03 8.37 9.95
N GLN A 182 -7.54 9.60 10.00
CA GLN A 182 -8.29 10.26 8.95
C GLN A 182 -7.46 10.35 7.66
N MET A 183 -6.22 10.85 7.74
CA MET A 183 -5.33 10.97 6.58
C MET A 183 -4.98 9.60 5.99
N ARG A 184 -4.71 8.59 6.84
CA ARG A 184 -4.49 7.22 6.38
C ARG A 184 -5.73 6.65 5.70
N TYR A 185 -6.91 6.84 6.29
CA TYR A 185 -8.17 6.42 5.67
C TYR A 185 -8.35 7.05 4.29
N GLU A 186 -8.13 8.36 4.12
CA GLU A 186 -8.22 9.00 2.80
C GLU A 186 -7.25 8.40 1.78
N ASN A 187 -6.01 8.13 2.20
CA ASN A 187 -5.02 7.53 1.30
C ASN A 187 -5.42 6.10 0.88
N GLN A 188 -5.91 5.30 1.83
CA GLN A 188 -6.32 3.92 1.59
C GLN A 188 -7.67 3.85 0.87
N ALA A 189 -8.59 4.77 1.12
CA ALA A 189 -9.90 4.80 0.49
C ALA A 189 -9.79 4.98 -1.03
N ARG A 190 -8.81 5.77 -1.51
CA ARG A 190 -8.48 5.86 -2.95
C ARG A 190 -8.07 4.52 -3.56
N LYS A 191 -7.44 3.65 -2.78
CA LYS A 191 -7.09 2.28 -3.20
C LYS A 191 -8.30 1.33 -3.13
N GLY A 192 -9.26 1.65 -2.26
CA GLY A 192 -10.54 0.95 -2.16
C GLY A 192 -11.39 1.03 -3.43
N ASP A 193 -11.13 1.98 -4.34
CA ASP A 193 -11.74 1.98 -5.67
C ASP A 193 -11.48 0.67 -6.41
N ALA A 194 -10.30 0.05 -6.27
CA ALA A 194 -10.01 -1.24 -6.89
C ALA A 194 -10.83 -2.41 -6.29
N VAL A 195 -11.49 -2.19 -5.16
CA VAL A 195 -12.42 -3.15 -4.55
C VAL A 195 -13.83 -2.89 -5.07
N PHE A 196 -14.30 -1.63 -5.04
CA PHE A 196 -15.72 -1.30 -5.21
C PHE A 196 -16.09 -0.71 -6.57
N CYS A 197 -15.12 -0.40 -7.41
CA CYS A 197 -15.31 0.17 -8.72
C CYS A 197 -14.63 -0.74 -9.76
N GLU A 198 -15.41 -1.45 -10.57
CA GLU A 198 -14.85 -2.11 -11.76
C GLU A 198 -14.20 -1.06 -12.68
N ASP A 199 -13.12 -1.46 -13.36
CA ASP A 199 -12.15 -0.60 -14.06
C ASP A 199 -12.74 0.60 -14.82
N GLN A 200 -12.80 1.75 -14.15
CA GLN A 200 -12.54 3.04 -14.80
C GLN A 200 -11.03 3.37 -14.83
N VAL A 201 -10.20 2.49 -14.26
CA VAL A 201 -8.73 2.58 -14.25
C VAL A 201 -8.14 2.43 -15.67
N ALA A 202 -8.89 1.88 -16.64
CA ALA A 202 -8.49 1.86 -18.05
C ALA A 202 -8.47 3.25 -18.74
N SER A 203 -8.82 4.34 -18.05
CA SER A 203 -8.96 5.68 -18.66
C SER A 203 -8.32 6.84 -17.91
N ALA A 204 -7.55 6.60 -16.84
CA ALA A 204 -6.72 7.65 -16.23
C ALA A 204 -5.42 7.80 -17.04
N PRO A 205 -5.16 8.94 -17.71
CA PRO A 205 -3.90 9.14 -18.39
C PRO A 205 -2.79 9.23 -17.34
N LEU A 206 -1.76 8.40 -17.52
CA LEU A 206 -0.47 8.56 -16.86
C LEU A 206 0.04 9.97 -17.17
N HIS A 207 0.07 10.83 -16.17
CA HIS A 207 0.79 12.10 -16.17
C HIS A 207 2.08 11.97 -15.37
#